data_AF-A0A5M8SM93-F1
#
_entry.id   AF-A0A5M8SM93-F1
#
_cell.length_a   1.000
_cell.length_b   1.000
_cell.length_c   1.000
_cell.angle_alpha   90.00
_cell.angle_beta   90.00
_cell.angle_gamma   90.00
#
_symmetry.space_group_name_H-M   'P 1'
#
loop_
_entity.id
_entity.type
_entity.pdbx_description
1 polymer ?
#
loop_
_entity_poly.entity_id
_entity_poly.type
_entity_poly.pdbx_seq_one_letter_code
_entity_poly.pdbx_strand_id
1 'polypeptide(L)'
;MTAVVPQSFGLTKMREMTLPEGWTDDRNVTIRKDRTIPELTIAVMKVLDEFEGESAIVCAIAEDFGMTESDAWLAFDRVQGGIIRALTTQPGNCPDRAKDPLAWHAFHLTWETLPPLHWCRNEGSLAALGQLGMTPVGRSEIEQPEVRFMNTVVT
;
A
#
# COMPACT_ATOMS: atom_id res chain seq x y z
N MET A 1 -42.89 -1.61 49.83
CA MET A 1 -42.37 -1.64 48.44
C MET A 1 -41.44 -0.46 48.29
N THR A 2 -40.13 -0.67 48.44
CA THR A 2 -39.12 0.39 48.46
C THR A 2 -38.43 0.39 47.10
N ALA A 3 -38.57 1.49 46.35
CA ALA A 3 -37.98 1.63 45.03
C ALA A 3 -36.45 1.74 45.13
N VAL A 4 -35.74 0.87 44.40
CA VAL A 4 -34.28 0.93 44.25
C VAL A 4 -33.99 1.94 43.14
N VAL A 5 -33.28 3.01 43.49
CA VAL A 5 -32.76 3.99 42.52
C VAL A 5 -31.53 3.40 41.83
N PRO A 6 -31.44 3.38 40.49
CA PRO A 6 -30.24 2.88 39.81
C PRO A 6 -29.10 3.90 39.96
N GLN A 7 -27.95 3.43 40.46
CA GLN A 7 -26.70 4.18 40.47
C GLN A 7 -26.29 4.49 39.03
N SER A 8 -26.17 5.78 38.69
CA SER A 8 -25.56 6.22 37.45
C SER A 8 -24.08 5.85 37.46
N PHE A 9 -23.68 4.90 36.62
CA PHE A 9 -22.27 4.66 36.33
C PHE A 9 -21.72 5.93 35.68
N GLY A 10 -20.85 6.62 36.42
CA GLY A 10 -20.20 7.83 35.96
C GLY A 10 -19.48 7.55 34.64
N LEU A 11 -19.81 8.34 33.63
CA LEU A 11 -19.01 8.49 32.42
C LEU A 11 -17.61 8.92 32.85
N THR A 12 -16.69 7.96 32.99
CA THR A 12 -15.27 8.25 33.09
C THR A 12 -14.91 8.98 31.81
N LYS A 13 -14.78 10.31 31.93
CA LYS A 13 -14.30 11.21 30.88
C LYS A 13 -12.93 10.70 30.45
N MET A 14 -12.88 9.89 29.39
CA MET A 14 -11.60 9.54 28.77
C MET A 14 -10.95 10.87 28.43
N ARG A 15 -9.81 11.16 29.07
CA ARG A 15 -9.01 12.32 28.71
C ARG A 15 -8.73 12.19 27.22
N GLU A 16 -9.21 13.15 26.43
CA GLU A 16 -8.72 13.36 25.07
C GLU A 16 -7.21 13.48 25.19
N MET A 17 -6.50 12.41 24.82
CA MET A 17 -5.06 12.46 24.63
C MET A 17 -4.87 13.06 23.24
N THR A 18 -4.78 14.38 23.19
CA THR A 18 -4.27 15.05 22.00
C THR A 18 -2.79 14.72 21.90
N LEU A 19 -2.42 13.93 20.89
CA LEU A 19 -1.03 13.66 20.58
C LEU A 19 -0.33 15.00 20.29
N PRO A 20 0.92 15.21 20.74
CA PRO A 20 1.66 16.42 20.43
C PRO A 20 1.71 16.66 18.91
N GLU A 21 1.60 17.93 18.51
CA GLU A 21 1.77 18.33 17.12
C GLU A 21 3.17 17.89 16.63
N GLY A 22 3.22 17.08 15.56
CA GLY A 22 4.45 16.47 15.03
C GLY A 22 4.76 15.04 15.50
N TRP A 23 3.98 14.43 16.41
CA TRP A 23 4.27 13.06 16.90
C TRP A 23 3.81 11.92 15.97
N THR A 24 2.99 12.18 14.95
CA THR A 24 2.35 11.08 14.18
C THR A 24 2.24 11.24 12.66
N ASP A 25 2.63 12.37 12.08
CA ASP A 25 2.30 12.66 10.67
C ASP A 25 3.47 13.04 9.76
N ASP A 26 4.70 13.19 10.29
CA ASP A 26 5.87 13.44 9.46
C ASP A 26 6.36 12.13 8.82
N ARG A 27 5.70 11.70 7.74
CA ARG A 27 6.06 10.51 6.93
C ARG A 27 7.01 10.82 5.78
N ASN A 28 7.71 11.94 5.87
CA ASN A 28 8.63 12.39 4.83
C ASN A 28 9.99 11.76 5.06
N VAL A 29 10.54 11.16 4.02
CA VAL A 29 11.93 10.70 3.98
C VAL A 29 12.79 11.75 3.28
N THR A 30 14.03 11.91 3.71
CA THR A 30 14.97 12.79 3.01
C THR A 30 15.72 12.00 1.94
N ILE A 31 15.52 12.36 0.68
CA ILE A 31 16.23 11.75 -0.46
C ILE A 31 17.21 12.74 -1.07
N ARG A 32 18.24 12.24 -1.74
CA ARG A 32 19.11 13.09 -2.58
C ARG A 32 18.28 13.89 -3.60
N LYS A 33 18.73 15.11 -3.89
CA LYS A 33 18.02 16.06 -4.76
C LYS A 33 17.87 15.61 -6.22
N ASP A 34 18.67 14.63 -6.65
CA ASP A 34 18.66 14.04 -7.98
C ASP A 34 17.79 12.77 -8.07
N ARG A 35 17.08 12.42 -7.00
CA ARG A 35 16.18 11.27 -6.92
C ARG A 35 14.75 11.74 -6.63
N THR A 36 13.79 10.89 -6.96
CA THR A 36 12.37 11.16 -6.75
C THR A 36 11.70 10.07 -5.91
N ILE A 37 10.57 10.42 -5.28
CA ILE A 37 9.76 9.45 -4.51
C ILE A 37 9.27 8.27 -5.38
N PRO A 38 8.75 8.47 -6.61
CA PRO A 38 8.39 7.35 -7.48
C PRO A 38 9.56 6.40 -7.78
N GLU A 39 10.76 6.94 -8.04
CA GLU A 39 11.96 6.11 -8.27
C GLU A 39 12.33 5.30 -7.04
N LEU A 40 12.26 5.91 -5.85
CA LEU A 40 12.47 5.23 -4.58
C LEU A 40 11.47 4.09 -4.39
N THR A 41 10.18 4.35 -4.59
CA THR A 41 9.16 3.30 -4.50
C THR A 41 9.45 2.13 -5.44
N ILE A 42 9.76 2.41 -6.71
CA ILE A 42 10.07 1.37 -7.70
C ILE A 42 11.32 0.59 -7.30
N ALA A 43 12.36 1.28 -6.80
CA ALA A 43 13.58 0.62 -6.33
C ALA A 43 13.28 -0.34 -5.18
N VAL A 44 12.56 0.12 -4.14
CA VAL A 44 12.18 -0.73 -3.00
C VAL A 44 11.37 -1.95 -3.44
N MET A 45 10.43 -1.78 -4.37
CA MET A 45 9.64 -2.90 -4.89
C MET A 45 10.49 -3.93 -5.65
N LYS A 46 11.49 -3.47 -6.42
CA LYS A 46 12.41 -4.38 -7.14
C LYS A 46 13.25 -5.23 -6.19
N VAL A 47 13.85 -4.64 -5.16
CA VAL A 47 14.65 -5.42 -4.18
C VAL A 47 13.78 -6.35 -3.34
N LEU A 48 12.50 -6.03 -3.11
CA LEU A 48 11.55 -6.95 -2.48
C LEU A 48 11.31 -8.20 -3.33
N ASP A 49 11.25 -8.07 -4.66
CA ASP A 49 11.07 -9.20 -5.58
C ASP A 49 12.29 -10.14 -5.64
N GLU A 50 13.47 -9.65 -5.25
CA GLU A 50 14.73 -10.42 -5.24
C GLU A 50 14.89 -11.30 -3.98
N PHE A 51 13.93 -11.27 -3.05
CA PHE A 51 13.89 -12.08 -1.82
C PHE A 51 15.13 -11.96 -0.93
N GLU A 52 15.71 -10.76 -0.83
CA GLU A 52 16.77 -10.49 0.13
C GLU A 52 16.24 -10.25 1.55
N GLY A 53 17.11 -10.40 2.55
CA GLY A 53 16.75 -10.08 3.94
C GLY A 53 16.52 -8.57 4.12
N GLU A 54 15.57 -8.19 4.99
CA GLU A 54 15.15 -6.79 5.18
C GLU A 54 16.32 -5.82 5.40
N SER A 55 17.32 -6.20 6.22
CA SER A 55 18.48 -5.36 6.49
C SER A 55 19.36 -5.12 5.26
N ALA A 56 19.46 -6.09 4.35
CA ALA A 56 20.22 -5.93 3.11
C ALA A 56 19.50 -4.96 2.16
N ILE A 57 18.18 -5.12 2.03
CA ILE A 57 17.31 -4.22 1.26
C ILE A 57 17.45 -2.78 1.76
N VAL A 58 17.36 -2.57 3.08
CA VAL A 58 17.47 -1.24 3.69
C VAL A 58 18.85 -0.62 3.47
N CYS A 59 19.93 -1.40 3.62
CA CYS A 59 21.28 -0.93 3.31
C CYS A 59 21.41 -0.48 1.85
N ALA A 60 20.95 -1.31 0.90
CA ALA A 60 21.02 -1.00 -0.52
C ALA A 60 20.26 0.29 -0.86
N ILE A 61 19.04 0.45 -0.34
CA ILE A 61 18.22 1.65 -0.54
C ILE A 61 18.89 2.88 0.07
N ALA A 62 19.45 2.76 1.29
CA ALA A 62 20.13 3.85 1.97
C ALA A 62 21.31 4.39 1.15
N GLU A 63 22.13 3.49 0.62
CA GLU A 63 23.29 3.82 -0.22
C GLU A 63 22.87 4.46 -1.56
N ASP A 64 21.94 3.85 -2.28
CA ASP A 64 21.53 4.29 -3.62
C ASP A 64 20.86 5.68 -3.64
N PHE A 65 20.09 5.98 -2.59
CA PHE A 65 19.33 7.22 -2.46
C PHE A 65 19.98 8.23 -1.52
N GLY A 66 21.16 7.90 -0.95
CA GLY A 66 21.92 8.75 -0.05
C GLY A 66 21.12 9.23 1.16
N MET A 67 20.32 8.32 1.73
CA MET A 67 19.46 8.59 2.87
C MET A 67 20.01 7.95 4.15
N THR A 68 19.47 8.35 5.30
CA THR A 68 19.83 7.70 6.56
C THR A 68 19.22 6.30 6.64
N GLU A 69 19.80 5.42 7.46
CA GLU A 69 19.24 4.09 7.70
C GLU A 69 17.79 4.16 8.23
N SER A 70 17.50 5.14 9.10
CA SER A 70 16.14 5.37 9.61
C SER A 70 15.15 5.76 8.51
N ASP A 71 15.57 6.61 7.57
CA ASP A 71 14.74 7.00 6.43
C ASP A 71 14.54 5.82 5.47
N ALA A 72 15.56 4.97 5.29
CA ALA A 72 15.46 3.77 4.47
C ALA A 72 14.51 2.73 5.08
N TRP A 73 14.58 2.51 6.40
CA TRP A 73 13.60 1.69 7.11
C TRP A 73 12.18 2.23 6.98
N LEU A 74 12.01 3.54 7.15
CA LEU A 74 10.71 4.18 6.97
C LEU A 74 10.21 3.99 5.54
N ALA A 75 11.06 4.21 4.53
CA ALA A 75 10.69 4.02 3.13
C ALA A 75 10.25 2.59 2.84
N PHE A 76 11.03 1.61 3.31
CA PHE A 76 10.73 0.19 3.19
C PHE A 76 9.36 -0.16 3.78
N ASP A 77 9.11 0.25 5.02
CA ASP A 77 7.85 0.03 5.73
C ASP A 77 6.65 0.72 5.04
N ARG A 78 6.82 1.95 4.54
CA ARG A 78 5.74 2.65 3.81
C ARG A 78 5.40 1.98 2.49
N VAL A 79 6.40 1.52 1.74
CA VAL A 79 6.18 0.79 0.47
C VAL A 79 5.44 -0.52 0.73
N GLN A 80 5.88 -1.32 1.71
CA GLN A 80 5.16 -2.55 2.11
C GLN A 80 3.73 -2.26 2.53
N GLY A 81 3.50 -1.21 3.32
CA GLY A 81 2.17 -0.79 3.73
C GLY A 81 1.26 -0.44 2.54
N GLY A 82 1.80 0.18 1.49
CA GLY A 82 1.08 0.43 0.24
C GLY A 82 0.70 -0.85 -0.50
N ILE A 83 1.65 -1.78 -0.63
CA ILE A 83 1.45 -3.11 -1.25
C ILE A 83 0.32 -3.85 -0.51
N ILE A 84 0.44 -4.03 0.81
CA ILE A 84 -0.53 -4.78 1.61
C ILE A 84 -1.94 -4.18 1.48
N ARG A 85 -2.06 -2.85 1.54
CA ARG A 85 -3.35 -2.15 1.35
C ARG A 85 -3.94 -2.45 -0.03
N ALA A 86 -3.14 -2.44 -1.09
CA ALA A 86 -3.64 -2.81 -2.43
C ALA A 86 -4.09 -4.27 -2.47
N LEU A 87 -3.32 -5.18 -1.87
CA LEU A 87 -3.65 -6.61 -1.79
C LEU A 87 -4.92 -6.91 -0.97
N THR A 88 -5.41 -5.97 -0.13
CA THR A 88 -6.72 -6.11 0.51
C THR A 88 -7.89 -5.92 -0.45
N THR A 89 -7.64 -5.41 -1.65
CA THR A 89 -8.63 -5.23 -2.73
C THR A 89 -9.77 -4.27 -2.37
N GLN A 90 -9.55 -3.41 -1.38
CA GLN A 90 -10.51 -2.39 -0.95
C GLN A 90 -10.05 -1.00 -1.40
N PRO A 91 -10.76 -0.32 -2.34
CA PRO A 91 -10.36 1.01 -2.81
C PRO A 91 -10.28 2.06 -1.70
N GLY A 92 -11.12 1.93 -0.66
CA GLY A 92 -11.11 2.81 0.51
C GLY A 92 -9.82 2.75 1.34
N ASN A 93 -8.96 1.74 1.11
CA ASN A 93 -7.64 1.64 1.75
C ASN A 93 -6.54 2.40 0.98
N CYS A 94 -6.87 3.10 -0.10
CA CYS A 94 -5.91 3.94 -0.82
C CYS A 94 -5.31 4.98 0.14
N PRO A 95 -3.97 5.04 0.27
CA PRO A 95 -3.32 6.08 1.06
C PRO A 95 -3.64 7.49 0.53
N ASP A 96 -3.47 8.52 1.37
CA ASP A 96 -3.51 9.91 0.92
C ASP A 96 -2.13 10.28 0.34
N ARG A 97 -2.10 10.72 -0.93
CA ARG A 97 -0.86 11.06 -1.64
C ARG A 97 -0.07 12.18 -0.97
N ALA A 98 -0.74 13.18 -0.39
CA ALA A 98 -0.07 14.32 0.23
C ALA A 98 0.56 13.95 1.58
N LYS A 99 -0.01 12.95 2.26
CA LYS A 99 0.43 12.51 3.60
C LYS A 99 1.43 11.35 3.55
N ASP A 100 1.31 10.48 2.55
CA ASP A 100 2.12 9.26 2.45
C ASP A 100 2.37 8.92 0.96
N PRO A 101 3.22 9.70 0.28
CA PRO A 101 3.41 9.55 -1.16
C PRO A 101 4.06 8.20 -1.53
N LEU A 102 4.88 7.63 -0.65
CA LEU A 102 5.50 6.32 -0.84
C LEU A 102 4.46 5.20 -0.82
N ALA A 103 3.63 5.14 0.22
CA ALA A 103 2.57 4.13 0.29
C ALA A 103 1.55 4.32 -0.83
N TRP A 104 1.25 5.57 -1.20
CA TRP A 104 0.34 5.86 -2.32
C TRP A 104 0.87 5.30 -3.64
N HIS A 105 2.14 5.56 -3.98
CA HIS A 105 2.73 5.05 -5.22
C HIS A 105 2.78 3.51 -5.24
N ALA A 106 3.18 2.90 -4.12
CA ALA A 106 3.23 1.44 -4.00
C ALA A 106 1.83 0.81 -4.12
N PHE A 107 0.80 1.46 -3.55
CA PHE A 107 -0.59 1.04 -3.68
C PHE A 107 -1.01 1.01 -5.15
N HIS A 108 -0.82 2.09 -5.91
CA HIS A 108 -1.27 2.17 -7.30
C HIS A 108 -0.51 1.21 -8.22
N LEU A 109 0.81 1.12 -8.10
CA LEU A 109 1.60 0.16 -8.87
C LEU A 109 1.13 -1.28 -8.61
N THR A 110 0.91 -1.65 -7.35
CA THR A 110 0.38 -2.97 -7.00
C THR A 110 -1.04 -3.16 -7.52
N TRP A 111 -1.91 -2.17 -7.31
CA TRP A 111 -3.32 -2.22 -7.70
C TRP A 111 -3.51 -2.41 -9.21
N GLU A 112 -2.69 -1.77 -10.03
CA GLU A 112 -2.72 -1.89 -11.50
C GLU A 112 -2.28 -3.29 -11.97
N THR A 113 -1.45 -3.98 -11.19
CA THR A 113 -0.97 -5.35 -11.51
C THR A 113 -1.87 -6.46 -10.99
N LEU A 114 -2.82 -6.13 -10.10
CA LEU A 114 -3.75 -7.13 -9.57
C LEU A 114 -4.60 -7.72 -10.71
N PRO A 115 -4.81 -9.05 -10.71
CA PRO A 115 -5.71 -9.66 -11.68
C PRO A 115 -7.10 -9.02 -11.51
N PRO A 116 -7.88 -8.83 -12.59
CA PRO A 116 -9.23 -8.32 -12.50
C PRO A 116 -10.03 -9.20 -11.56
N LEU A 117 -10.28 -8.72 -10.35
CA LEU A 117 -11.03 -9.47 -9.37
C LEU A 117 -12.46 -9.54 -9.89
N HIS A 118 -12.96 -10.76 -10.03
CA HIS A 118 -14.30 -11.08 -10.51
C HIS A 118 -15.43 -10.46 -9.65
N TRP A 119 -15.10 -9.72 -8.58
CA TRP A 119 -16.01 -8.92 -7.76
C TRP A 119 -16.37 -7.55 -8.36
N CYS A 120 -15.72 -7.12 -9.46
CA CYS A 120 -16.21 -5.99 -10.28
C CYS A 120 -17.53 -6.29 -11.02
N ARG A 121 -18.17 -7.44 -10.78
CA ARG A 121 -19.42 -7.88 -11.43
C ARG A 121 -20.70 -7.41 -10.75
N ASN A 122 -20.63 -6.54 -9.75
CA ASN A 122 -21.80 -5.80 -9.28
C ASN A 122 -21.78 -4.43 -9.96
N GLU A 123 -22.75 -4.22 -10.86
CA GLU A 123 -22.90 -3.08 -11.79
C GLU A 123 -22.87 -1.69 -11.13
N GLY A 124 -22.90 -1.59 -9.80
CA GLY A 124 -22.75 -0.33 -9.06
C GLY A 124 -21.30 0.15 -8.87
N SER A 125 -20.28 -0.70 -9.03
CA SER A 125 -18.88 -0.33 -8.71
C SER A 125 -18.15 0.40 -9.86
N LEU A 126 -18.54 0.18 -11.11
CA LEU A 126 -18.00 0.89 -12.28
C LEU A 126 -18.30 2.39 -12.26
N ALA A 127 -19.42 2.80 -11.64
CA ALA A 127 -19.75 4.21 -11.46
C ALA A 127 -18.77 4.94 -10.51
N ALA A 128 -18.15 4.21 -9.56
CA ALA A 128 -17.17 4.79 -8.63
C ALA A 128 -15.80 5.00 -9.31
N LEU A 129 -15.41 4.10 -10.22
CA LEU A 129 -14.17 4.25 -11.01
C LEU A 129 -14.26 5.43 -11.99
N GLY A 130 -15.44 5.67 -12.58
CA GLY A 130 -15.69 6.83 -13.44
C GLY A 130 -15.60 8.18 -12.70
N GLN A 131 -15.88 8.23 -11.39
CA GLN A 131 -15.76 9.45 -10.59
C GLN A 131 -14.32 9.79 -10.20
N LEU A 132 -13.40 8.82 -10.25
CA LEU A 132 -11.97 9.02 -9.97
C LEU A 132 -11.14 9.29 -11.25
N GLY A 133 -11.78 9.44 -12.40
CA GLY A 133 -11.10 9.74 -13.67
C GLY A 133 -10.21 8.60 -14.19
N MET A 134 -10.35 7.38 -13.65
CA MET A 134 -9.59 6.22 -14.10
C MET A 134 -10.45 5.39 -15.05
N THR A 135 -10.18 5.50 -16.35
CA THR A 135 -10.80 4.64 -17.35
C THR A 135 -10.17 3.25 -17.27
N PRO A 136 -10.98 2.16 -17.23
CA PRO A 136 -10.44 0.83 -17.46
C PRO A 136 -9.81 0.81 -18.85
N VAL A 137 -8.51 0.51 -18.94
CA VAL A 137 -7.85 0.33 -20.23
C VAL A 137 -8.45 -0.92 -20.87
N GLY A 138 -9.15 -0.71 -21.97
CA GLY A 138 -9.76 -1.78 -22.76
C GLY A 138 -8.70 -2.77 -23.22
N ARG A 139 -8.98 -4.06 -23.05
CA ARG A 139 -8.20 -5.16 -23.62
C ARG A 139 -8.12 -4.96 -25.14
N SER A 140 -6.99 -4.47 -25.63
CA SER A 140 -6.54 -4.79 -26.98
C SER A 140 -5.61 -6.00 -26.87
N GLU A 141 -6.12 -7.13 -27.36
CA GLU A 141 -5.39 -8.24 -27.96
C GLU A 141 -3.98 -8.53 -27.39
N ILE A 142 -3.93 -9.29 -26.29
CA ILE A 142 -2.76 -10.10 -25.97
C ILE A 142 -3.09 -11.51 -26.45
N GLU A 143 -2.49 -11.90 -27.58
CA GLU A 143 -2.47 -13.29 -28.06
C GLU A 143 -1.94 -14.20 -26.94
N GLN A 144 -2.71 -15.24 -26.60
CA GLN A 144 -2.25 -16.27 -25.67
C GLN A 144 -1.27 -17.20 -26.39
N PRO A 145 -0.04 -17.43 -25.88
CA PRO A 145 0.77 -18.53 -26.39
C PRO A 145 0.19 -19.87 -25.90
N GLU A 146 -0.04 -20.80 -26.83
CA GLU A 146 -0.44 -22.18 -26.53
C GLU A 146 0.55 -22.84 -25.56
N VAL A 147 0.09 -23.15 -24.35
CA VAL A 147 0.83 -24.00 -23.41
C VAL A 147 0.68 -25.45 -23.84
N ARG A 148 1.71 -25.97 -24.52
CA ARG A 148 1.81 -27.38 -24.91
C ARG A 148 2.24 -28.22 -23.70
N PHE A 149 1.28 -28.90 -23.08
CA PHE A 149 1.58 -29.88 -22.02
C PHE A 149 2.31 -31.10 -22.62
N MET A 150 3.58 -31.29 -22.26
CA MET A 150 4.28 -32.54 -22.50
C MET A 150 3.91 -33.55 -21.41
N ASN A 151 3.15 -34.58 -21.78
CA ASN A 151 2.95 -35.77 -20.97
C ASN A 151 4.23 -36.62 -20.99
N THR A 152 4.95 -36.65 -19.87
CA THR A 152 6.02 -37.63 -19.66
C THR A 152 5.40 -38.96 -19.23
N VAL A 153 5.41 -39.94 -20.13
CA VAL A 153 5.14 -41.35 -19.81
C VAL A 153 6.40 -41.89 -19.12
N VAL A 154 6.26 -42.27 -17.85
CA VAL A 154 7.28 -43.05 -17.14
C VAL A 154 7.03 -44.52 -17.46
N THR A 155 7.97 -45.14 -18.17
CA THR A 155 8.10 -46.61 -18.30
C THR A 155 9.00 -47.16 -17.21
#